data_AF-A0A9X1SA66-F1
#
_entry.id   AF-A0A9X1SA66-F1
#
_cell.length_a   1.000
_cell.length_b   1.000
_cell.length_c   1.000
_cell.angle_alpha   90.00
_cell.angle_beta   90.00
_cell.angle_gamma   90.00
#
_symmetry.space_group_name_H-M   'P 1'
#
loop_
_entity.id
_entity.type
_entity.pdbx_description
1 polymer ?
#
loop_
_entity_poly.entity_id
_entity_poly.type
_entity_poly.pdbx_seq_one_letter_code
_entity_poly.pdbx_strand_id
1 'polypeptide(L)'
;MPTISAVTEVTELNDTNGLIGRPGQYISAAWISDTAADSAETGIDGGAVVEVFADEADAQTRSDYIQGVLEGMGPAFGTEYHYMDGAVLLRVSGVLMPSQAALYEEAFAG
;
A
#
# COMPACT_ATOMS: atom_id res chain seq x y z
N MET A 1 17.92 -4.46 2.83
CA MET A 1 17.60 -3.54 1.74
C MET A 1 16.33 -4.03 1.07
N PRO A 2 15.37 -3.16 0.72
CA PRO A 2 14.25 -3.54 -0.13
C PRO A 2 14.79 -4.18 -1.40
N THR A 3 14.17 -5.27 -1.85
CA THR A 3 14.57 -5.94 -3.09
C THR A 3 13.54 -5.66 -4.16
N ILE A 4 13.24 -4.37 -4.34
CA ILE A 4 12.25 -3.88 -5.30
C ILE A 4 12.68 -4.34 -6.69
N SER A 5 11.83 -5.14 -7.33
CA SER A 5 12.03 -5.66 -8.68
C SER A 5 11.29 -4.86 -9.74
N ALA A 6 10.17 -4.25 -9.39
CA ALA A 6 9.36 -3.45 -10.30
C ALA A 6 8.50 -2.41 -9.54
N VAL A 7 8.16 -1.33 -10.26
CA VAL A 7 7.12 -0.38 -9.87
C VAL A 7 6.14 -0.30 -11.03
N THR A 8 4.86 -0.54 -10.75
CA THR A 8 3.79 -0.58 -11.75
C THR A 8 2.77 0.50 -11.44
N GLU A 9 2.53 1.39 -12.40
CA GLU A 9 1.47 2.39 -12.29
C GLU A 9 0.09 1.72 -12.25
N VAL A 10 -0.75 2.17 -11.32
CA VAL A 10 -2.15 1.78 -11.26
C VAL A 10 -2.97 2.72 -12.13
N THR A 11 -3.83 2.14 -12.94
CA THR A 11 -4.71 2.79 -13.90
C THR A 11 -6.12 2.24 -13.71
N GLU A 12 -7.11 2.90 -14.30
CA GLU A 12 -8.51 2.43 -14.30
C GLU A 12 -8.68 1.01 -14.86
N LEU A 13 -7.73 0.54 -15.69
CA LEU A 13 -7.81 -0.75 -16.36
C LEU A 13 -7.20 -1.91 -15.56
N ASN A 14 -6.23 -1.63 -14.69
CA ASN A 14 -5.52 -2.67 -13.93
C ASN A 14 -5.79 -2.61 -12.43
N ASP A 15 -6.42 -1.56 -11.91
CA ASP A 15 -6.75 -1.44 -10.49
C ASP A 15 -7.63 -2.60 -9.98
N THR A 16 -7.04 -3.49 -9.17
CA THR A 16 -7.70 -4.66 -8.58
C THR A 16 -8.79 -4.30 -7.57
N ASN A 17 -8.71 -3.13 -6.94
CA ASN A 17 -9.77 -2.62 -6.06
C ASN A 17 -10.83 -1.83 -6.84
N GLY A 18 -10.46 -1.33 -8.03
CA GLY A 18 -11.32 -0.53 -8.90
C GLY A 18 -11.76 0.79 -8.26
N LEU A 19 -10.93 1.41 -7.43
CA LEU A 19 -11.19 2.63 -6.67
C LEU A 19 -10.51 3.88 -7.25
N ILE A 20 -9.53 3.73 -8.15
CA ILE A 20 -8.78 4.86 -8.72
C ILE A 20 -9.73 5.89 -9.35
N GLY A 21 -9.53 7.17 -8.99
CA GLY A 21 -10.31 8.29 -9.49
C GLY A 21 -11.76 8.38 -8.98
N ARG A 22 -12.20 7.49 -8.09
CA ARG A 22 -13.53 7.58 -7.47
C ARG A 22 -13.56 8.65 -6.38
N PRO A 23 -14.73 9.26 -6.10
CA PRO A 23 -14.86 10.24 -5.02
C PRO A 23 -14.42 9.67 -3.66
N GLY A 24 -13.56 10.41 -2.95
CA GLY A 24 -13.02 10.01 -1.64
C GLY A 24 -12.04 8.83 -1.70
N GLN A 25 -11.49 8.51 -2.88
CA GLN A 25 -10.52 7.44 -3.09
C GLN A 25 -9.24 8.01 -3.71
N TYR A 26 -8.22 7.15 -3.89
CA TYR A 26 -6.94 7.59 -4.44
C TYR A 26 -7.08 8.06 -5.89
N ILE A 27 -6.46 9.19 -6.18
CA ILE A 27 -6.39 9.82 -7.51
C ILE A 27 -5.20 9.31 -8.33
N SER A 28 -4.22 8.69 -7.67
CA SER A 28 -3.07 8.02 -8.28
C SER A 28 -2.59 6.91 -7.36
N ALA A 29 -2.05 5.83 -7.91
CA ALA A 29 -1.42 4.79 -7.12
C ALA A 29 -0.33 4.07 -7.93
N ALA A 30 0.59 3.42 -7.23
CA ALA A 30 1.55 2.51 -7.82
C ALA A 30 1.75 1.27 -6.93
N TRP A 31 1.89 0.11 -7.56
CA TRP A 31 2.30 -1.12 -6.90
C TRP A 31 3.82 -1.26 -6.95
N ILE A 32 4.41 -1.69 -5.85
CA ILE A 32 5.84 -1.94 -5.71
C ILE A 32 6.01 -3.44 -5.48
N SER A 33 6.61 -4.11 -6.45
CA SER A 33 6.95 -5.53 -6.35
C SER A 33 8.29 -5.67 -5.62
N ASP A 34 8.32 -6.42 -4.52
CA ASP A 34 9.52 -6.74 -3.76
C ASP A 34 9.79 -8.24 -3.84
N THR A 35 11.02 -8.66 -4.17
CA THR A 35 11.35 -10.09 -4.27
C THR A 35 11.29 -10.84 -2.93
N ALA A 36 11.18 -10.11 -1.81
CA ALA A 36 10.93 -10.69 -0.50
C ALA A 36 9.43 -10.96 -0.21
N ALA A 37 8.54 -10.51 -1.11
CA ALA A 37 7.12 -10.83 -1.14
C ALA A 37 6.80 -11.70 -2.39
N ASP A 38 5.52 -11.90 -2.71
CA ASP A 38 5.14 -12.62 -3.93
C ASP A 38 5.22 -11.68 -5.14
N SER A 39 6.44 -11.48 -5.64
CA SER A 39 6.71 -10.56 -6.76
C SER A 39 5.99 -10.90 -8.08
N ALA A 40 5.33 -12.05 -8.19
CA ALA A 40 4.47 -12.38 -9.34
C ALA A 40 3.05 -11.79 -9.20
N GLU A 41 2.64 -11.48 -7.98
CA GLU A 41 1.35 -10.86 -7.66
C GLU A 41 1.41 -9.34 -7.77
N THR A 42 0.21 -8.75 -7.78
CA THR A 42 0.01 -7.29 -7.87
C THR A 42 -0.58 -6.74 -6.59
N GLY A 43 -0.57 -5.41 -6.44
CA GLY A 43 -1.10 -4.79 -5.23
C GLY A 43 -0.28 -5.10 -3.99
N ILE A 44 -0.95 -5.25 -2.85
CA ILE A 44 -0.30 -5.43 -1.57
C ILE A 44 0.46 -6.75 -1.47
N ASP A 45 -0.03 -7.80 -2.12
CA ASP A 45 0.60 -9.13 -2.10
C ASP A 45 1.98 -9.13 -2.79
N GLY A 46 2.16 -8.22 -3.76
CA GLY A 46 3.43 -7.99 -4.46
C GLY A 46 4.52 -7.34 -3.61
N GLY A 47 4.17 -6.68 -2.51
CA GLY A 47 5.14 -6.09 -1.58
C GLY A 47 4.64 -4.81 -0.92
N ALA A 48 4.39 -3.76 -1.70
CA ALA A 48 3.89 -2.49 -1.17
C ALA A 48 3.03 -1.75 -2.21
N VAL A 49 2.23 -0.81 -1.74
CA VAL A 49 1.38 0.07 -2.56
C VAL A 49 1.53 1.49 -2.05
N VAL A 50 1.72 2.44 -2.95
CA VAL A 50 1.58 3.87 -2.65
C VAL A 50 0.30 4.37 -3.27
N GLU A 51 -0.52 5.06 -2.49
CA GLU A 51 -1.82 5.61 -2.86
C GLU A 51 -1.80 7.12 -2.57
N VAL A 52 -2.14 7.95 -3.56
CA VAL A 52 -2.19 9.42 -3.44
C VAL A 52 -3.64 9.86 -3.49
N PHE A 53 -4.04 10.70 -2.55
CA PHE A 53 -5.41 11.19 -2.37
C PHE A 53 -5.53 12.68 -2.67
N ALA A 54 -6.77 13.15 -2.74
CA ALA A 54 -7.05 14.58 -2.88
C ALA A 54 -6.64 15.38 -1.62
N ASP A 55 -6.80 14.76 -0.45
CA ASP A 55 -6.40 15.31 0.84
C ASP A 55 -6.01 14.22 1.85
N GLU A 56 -5.45 14.67 2.98
CA GLU A 56 -5.00 13.82 4.08
C GLU A 56 -6.15 13.08 4.77
N ALA A 57 -7.36 13.64 4.80
CA ALA A 57 -8.50 13.02 5.46
C ALA A 57 -9.01 11.80 4.68
N ASP A 58 -9.01 11.88 3.35
CA ASP A 58 -9.30 10.74 2.48
C ASP A 58 -8.25 9.64 2.63
N ALA A 59 -6.95 10.00 2.69
CA ALA A 59 -5.87 9.05 2.92
C ALA A 59 -5.99 8.35 4.29
N GLN A 60 -6.31 9.10 5.35
CA GLN A 60 -6.53 8.55 6.68
C GLN A 60 -7.72 7.60 6.71
N THR A 61 -8.85 8.00 6.08
CA THR A 61 -10.05 7.17 5.98
C THR A 61 -9.75 5.83 5.32
N ARG A 62 -8.92 5.83 4.27
CA ARG A 62 -8.47 4.61 3.60
C ARG A 62 -7.63 3.73 4.53
N SER A 63 -6.65 4.33 5.22
CA SER A 63 -5.79 3.64 6.17
C SER A 63 -6.62 2.93 7.27
N ASP A 64 -7.51 3.69 7.90
CA ASP A 64 -8.35 3.21 9.01
C ASP A 64 -9.30 2.09 8.55
N TYR A 65 -9.88 2.23 7.37
CA TYR A 65 -10.76 1.22 6.80
C TYR A 65 -10.03 -0.13 6.63
N ILE A 66 -8.85 -0.13 6.01
CA ILE A 66 -8.09 -1.36 5.75
C ILE A 66 -7.64 -1.98 7.08
N GLN A 67 -7.08 -1.19 8.00
CA GLN A 67 -6.62 -1.67 9.30
C GLN A 67 -7.79 -2.28 10.09
N GLY A 68 -8.94 -1.60 10.15
CA GLY A 68 -10.13 -2.12 10.82
C GLY A 68 -10.66 -3.42 10.20
N VAL A 69 -10.59 -3.57 8.88
CA VAL A 69 -10.96 -4.82 8.19
C VAL A 69 -9.99 -5.95 8.57
N LEU A 70 -8.67 -5.72 8.51
CA LEU A 70 -7.66 -6.73 8.85
C LEU A 70 -7.73 -7.14 10.33
N GLU A 71 -7.92 -6.18 11.24
CA GLU A 71 -8.13 -6.45 12.66
C GLU A 71 -9.38 -7.30 12.89
N GLY A 72 -10.49 -6.97 12.21
CA GLY A 72 -11.76 -7.69 12.33
C GLY A 72 -11.72 -9.11 11.75
N MET A 73 -10.97 -9.33 10.68
CA MET A 73 -10.78 -10.64 10.04
C MET A 73 -9.72 -11.49 10.76
N GLY A 74 -8.78 -10.84 11.44
CA GLY A 74 -7.68 -11.46 12.18
C GLY A 74 -6.44 -11.74 11.31
N PRO A 75 -5.31 -12.09 11.93
CA PRO A 75 -3.99 -12.15 11.28
C PRO A 75 -3.87 -13.23 10.20
N ALA A 76 -4.80 -14.20 10.15
CA ALA A 76 -4.84 -15.21 9.10
C ALA A 76 -5.15 -14.62 7.71
N PHE A 77 -5.74 -13.42 7.67
CA PHE A 77 -6.03 -12.68 6.43
C PHE A 77 -4.92 -11.68 6.06
N GLY A 78 -3.78 -11.74 6.75
CA GLY A 78 -2.64 -10.86 6.53
C GLY A 78 -2.58 -9.71 7.52
N THR A 79 -1.51 -8.92 7.39
CA THR A 79 -1.28 -7.68 8.13
C THR A 79 -0.65 -6.68 7.18
N GLU A 80 -0.75 -5.39 7.47
CA GLU A 80 -0.14 -4.32 6.68
C GLU A 80 0.47 -3.27 7.61
N TYR A 81 1.62 -2.71 7.22
CA TYR A 81 2.19 -1.51 7.83
C TYR A 81 1.76 -0.31 7.02
N HIS A 82 1.22 0.72 7.67
CA HIS A 82 0.78 1.95 7.01
C HIS A 82 1.63 3.13 7.47
N TYR A 83 2.07 3.93 6.51
CA TYR A 83 2.79 5.17 6.73
C TYR A 83 2.16 6.28 5.91
N MET A 84 2.11 7.50 6.44
CA MET A 84 1.43 8.62 5.79
C MET A 84 2.34 9.85 5.73
N ASP A 85 2.24 10.57 4.61
CA ASP A 85 2.79 11.91 4.42
C ASP A 85 1.75 12.78 3.72
N GLY A 86 1.04 13.60 4.51
CA GLY A 86 -0.11 14.38 4.06
C GLY A 86 -1.15 13.52 3.35
N ALA A 87 -1.40 13.79 2.07
CA ALA A 87 -2.38 13.07 1.25
C ALA A 87 -1.84 11.78 0.62
N VAL A 88 -0.64 11.32 1.00
CA VAL A 88 -0.04 10.09 0.47
C VAL A 88 -0.03 9.01 1.53
N LEU A 89 -0.54 7.83 1.19
CA LEU A 89 -0.54 6.63 2.02
C LEU A 89 0.39 5.60 1.39
N LEU A 90 1.40 5.18 2.14
CA LEU A 90 2.22 4.01 1.84
C LEU A 90 1.72 2.83 2.66
N ARG A 91 1.37 1.75 1.95
CA ARG A 91 0.98 0.46 2.52
C ARG A 91 2.06 -0.57 2.21
N VAL A 92 2.56 -1.26 3.22
CA VAL A 92 3.59 -2.29 3.09
C VAL A 92 3.03 -3.61 3.59
N SER A 93 3.19 -4.67 2.79
CA SER A 93 2.73 -6.02 3.12
C SER A 93 3.34 -6.52 4.42
N GLY A 94 2.52 -7.13 5.26
CA GLY A 94 2.95 -7.80 6.48
C GLY A 94 3.73 -9.10 6.25
N VAL A 95 3.81 -9.57 5.00
CA VAL A 95 4.73 -10.66 4.62
C VAL A 95 6.20 -10.20 4.73
N LEU A 96 6.45 -8.90 4.51
CA LEU A 96 7.78 -8.32 4.67
C LEU A 96 8.14 -8.21 6.16
N MET A 97 9.41 -8.45 6.47
CA MET A 97 9.90 -8.32 7.84
C MET A 97 9.77 -6.87 8.34
N PRO A 98 9.59 -6.63 9.65
CA PRO A 98 9.53 -5.27 10.21
C PRO A 98 10.74 -4.40 9.82
N SER A 99 11.95 -4.99 9.76
CA SER A 99 13.16 -4.29 9.33
C SER A 99 13.17 -3.89 7.85
N GLN A 100 12.38 -4.56 7.00
CA GLN A 100 12.19 -4.17 5.61
C GLN A 100 11.14 -3.06 5.52
N ALA A 101 10.03 -3.18 6.24
CA ALA A 101 9.01 -2.13 6.31
C ALA A 101 9.57 -0.80 6.83
N ALA A 102 10.50 -0.83 7.80
CA ALA A 102 11.20 0.37 8.28
C ALA A 102 12.04 1.06 7.19
N LEU A 103 12.61 0.31 6.23
CA LEU A 103 13.35 0.89 5.10
C LEU A 103 12.40 1.57 4.10
N TYR A 104 11.18 1.05 3.97
CA TYR A 104 10.12 1.71 3.20
C TYR A 104 9.70 3.01 3.86
N GLU A 105 9.47 3.01 5.17
CA GLU A 105 9.15 4.22 5.95
C GLU A 105 10.25 5.29 5.83
N GLU A 106 11.52 4.91 6.02
CA GLU A 106 12.65 5.83 5.90
C GLU A 106 12.76 6.44 4.50
N ALA A 107 12.57 5.63 3.45
CA ALA A 107 12.60 6.11 2.07
C ALA A 107 11.39 6.99 1.71
N PHE A 108 10.26 6.80 2.39
CA PHE A 108 9.03 7.52 2.15
C PHE A 108 8.99 8.89 2.84
N ALA A 109 9.58 9.00 4.03
CA ALA A 109 9.67 10.25 4.79
C ALA A 109 10.80 11.21 4.35
N GLY A 110 11.52 10.86 3.27
CA GLY A 110 12.78 11.47 2.83
C GLY A 110 12.66 12.72 1.96
#